data_AF-A0A1G0WT02-F1
#
_entry.id   AF-A0A1G0WT02-F1
#
_cell.length_a   1.000
_cell.length_b   1.000
_cell.length_c   1.000
_cell.angle_alpha   90.00
_cell.angle_beta   90.00
_cell.angle_gamma   90.00
#
_symmetry.space_group_name_H-M   'P 1'
#
loop_
_entity.id
_entity.type
_entity.pdbx_description
1 polymer ?
#
loop_
_entity_poly.entity_id
_entity_poly.type
_entity_poly.pdbx_seq_one_letter_code
_entity_poly.pdbx_strand_id
1 'polypeptide(L)'
;MKLNWEFFIRIAFGFKLNNGRAVQQGGDPACLSNNDNFNERHFHDIVITTGYAMQILNQDVKNRTVVVSQDTINMLDSHIVQILNANTIKEIENIIESYKTSIFERFFKYDGSVLTRK
;
A
#
# COMPACT_ATOMS: atom_id res chain seq x y z
N MET A 1 -9.38 5.21 10.09
CA MET A 1 -8.63 3.97 10.41
C MET A 1 -7.14 4.29 10.46
N LYS A 2 -6.36 3.70 11.37
CA LYS A 2 -4.88 3.80 11.30
C LYS A 2 -4.37 2.78 10.28
N LEU A 3 -3.77 3.25 9.18
CA LEU A 3 -3.17 2.38 8.17
C LEU A 3 -1.72 2.11 8.61
N ASN A 4 -1.53 1.18 9.54
CA ASN A 4 -0.17 0.76 9.90
C ASN A 4 0.46 -0.05 8.75
N TRP A 5 1.79 -0.15 8.75
CA TRP A 5 2.53 -0.77 7.66
C TRP A 5 2.09 -2.22 7.40
N GLU A 6 2.04 -3.05 8.44
CA GLU A 6 1.62 -4.45 8.30
C GLU A 6 0.24 -4.57 7.65
N PHE A 7 -0.74 -3.86 8.18
CA PHE A 7 -2.10 -3.86 7.66
C PHE A 7 -2.13 -3.38 6.22
N PHE A 8 -1.37 -2.33 5.87
CA PHE A 8 -1.29 -1.83 4.50
C PHE A 8 -0.83 -2.90 3.51
N ILE A 9 0.26 -3.60 3.82
CA ILE A 9 0.75 -4.69 2.97
C ILE A 9 -0.35 -5.76 2.85
N ARG A 10 -0.83 -6.26 3.98
CA ARG A 10 -1.79 -7.36 4.01
C ARG A 10 -3.08 -7.04 3.27
N ILE A 11 -3.59 -5.82 3.39
CA ILE A 11 -4.82 -5.42 2.72
C ILE A 11 -4.61 -5.17 1.22
N ALA A 12 -3.46 -4.63 0.79
CA ALA A 12 -3.15 -4.45 -0.62
C ALA A 12 -3.02 -5.80 -1.34
N PHE A 13 -2.27 -6.75 -0.76
CA PHE A 13 -2.20 -8.11 -1.31
C PHE A 13 -3.55 -8.83 -1.23
N GLY A 14 -4.29 -8.62 -0.14
CA GLY A 14 -5.64 -9.11 0.03
C GLY A 14 -6.62 -8.62 -1.04
N PHE A 15 -6.48 -7.36 -1.46
CA PHE A 15 -7.25 -6.79 -2.56
C PHE A 15 -7.04 -7.53 -3.86
N LYS A 16 -5.81 -7.92 -4.19
CA LYS A 16 -5.49 -8.65 -5.41
C LYS A 16 -5.81 -10.15 -5.34
N LEU A 17 -5.52 -10.79 -4.21
CA LEU A 17 -5.45 -12.25 -4.10
C LEU A 17 -6.57 -12.88 -3.25
N ASN A 18 -7.26 -12.09 -2.43
CA ASN A 18 -8.21 -12.59 -1.43
C ASN A 18 -9.52 -11.77 -1.40
N ASN A 19 -9.97 -11.33 -2.57
CA ASN A 19 -11.23 -10.61 -2.77
C ASN A 19 -11.41 -9.41 -1.81
N GLY A 20 -10.35 -8.63 -1.56
CA GLY A 20 -10.40 -7.48 -0.67
C GLY A 20 -10.13 -7.79 0.80
N ARG A 21 -10.08 -9.05 1.22
CA ARG A 21 -9.80 -9.41 2.62
C ARG A 21 -8.30 -9.46 2.86
N ALA A 22 -7.81 -8.90 3.95
CA ALA A 22 -6.39 -8.95 4.30
C ALA A 22 -5.88 -10.40 4.28
N VAL A 23 -4.73 -10.65 3.64
CA VAL A 23 -4.09 -11.97 3.70
C VAL A 23 -3.60 -12.26 5.12
N GLN A 24 -3.41 -13.54 5.44
CA GLN A 24 -2.87 -13.94 6.74
C GLN A 24 -1.39 -13.53 6.86
N GLN A 25 -0.94 -13.20 8.07
CA GLN A 25 0.46 -12.80 8.35
C GLN A 25 1.49 -13.84 7.89
N GLY A 26 1.13 -15.13 7.87
CA GLY A 26 2.04 -16.22 7.47
C GLY A 26 2.15 -16.46 5.96
N GLY A 27 1.39 -15.75 5.12
CA GLY A 27 1.46 -15.90 3.66
C GLY A 27 2.52 -15.00 3.03
N ASP A 28 3.07 -15.37 1.87
CA ASP A 28 3.89 -14.47 1.05
C ASP A 28 3.00 -13.41 0.37
N PRO A 29 3.30 -12.09 0.42
CA PRO A 29 4.40 -11.40 1.11
C PRO A 29 4.01 -10.76 2.44
N ALA A 30 2.89 -11.17 3.04
CA ALA A 30 2.50 -10.73 4.38
C ALA A 30 3.50 -11.14 5.47
N CYS A 31 4.29 -12.20 5.26
CA CYS A 31 5.37 -12.58 6.15
C CYS A 31 6.45 -11.48 6.23
N LEU A 32 6.70 -10.77 5.13
CA LEU A 32 7.59 -9.60 5.13
C LEU A 32 7.00 -8.47 5.99
N SER A 33 5.67 -8.41 6.12
CA SER A 33 4.99 -7.33 6.83
C SER A 33 4.95 -7.46 8.36
N ASN A 34 5.42 -8.59 8.92
CA ASN A 34 5.43 -8.83 10.36
C ASN A 34 6.27 -7.77 11.12
N ASN A 35 5.89 -7.43 12.35
CA ASN A 35 6.58 -6.44 13.19
C ASN A 35 8.08 -6.73 13.38
N ASP A 36 8.46 -8.01 13.42
CA ASP A 36 9.87 -8.41 13.49
C ASP A 36 10.68 -7.95 12.26
N ASN A 37 10.02 -7.78 11.11
CA ASN A 37 10.61 -7.30 9.87
C ASN A 37 10.45 -5.78 9.67
N PHE A 38 9.67 -5.09 10.51
CA PHE A 38 9.57 -3.62 10.46
C PHE A 38 10.68 -2.96 11.30
N ASN A 39 11.94 -3.23 10.93
CA ASN A 39 13.12 -2.65 11.56
C ASN A 39 14.25 -2.41 10.54
N GLU A 40 15.27 -1.65 10.94
CA GLU A 40 16.34 -1.18 10.04
C GLU A 40 17.13 -2.31 9.36
N ARG A 41 17.18 -3.51 9.95
CA ARG A 41 17.86 -4.68 9.33
C ARG A 41 17.19 -5.14 8.05
N HIS A 42 15.90 -4.88 7.90
CA HIS A 42 15.08 -5.26 6.76
C HIS A 42 14.65 -4.05 5.93
N PHE A 43 15.33 -2.91 6.07
CA PHE A 43 14.92 -1.64 5.46
C PHE A 43 14.62 -1.76 3.96
N HIS A 44 15.49 -2.42 3.19
CA HIS A 44 15.28 -2.62 1.76
C HIS A 44 14.07 -3.52 1.45
N ASP A 45 13.86 -4.57 2.23
CA ASP A 45 12.67 -5.43 2.09
C ASP A 45 11.39 -4.64 2.37
N ILE A 46 11.42 -3.74 3.37
CA ILE A 46 10.30 -2.85 3.70
C ILE A 46 10.00 -1.93 2.53
N VAL A 47 11.01 -1.24 1.98
CA VAL A 47 10.87 -0.34 0.83
C VAL A 47 10.25 -1.07 -0.36
N ILE A 48 10.79 -2.23 -0.72
CA ILE A 48 10.33 -3.03 -1.86
C ILE A 48 8.89 -3.48 -1.63
N THR A 49 8.60 -4.06 -0.46
CA THR A 49 7.26 -4.59 -0.13
C THR A 49 6.21 -3.49 -0.13
N THR A 50 6.53 -2.31 0.42
CA THR A 50 5.64 -1.14 0.38
C THR A 50 5.41 -0.65 -1.05
N GLY A 51 6.47 -0.54 -1.86
CA GLY A 51 6.36 -0.16 -3.26
C GLY A 51 5.47 -1.11 -4.06
N TYR A 52 5.60 -2.43 -3.86
CA TYR A 52 4.72 -3.42 -4.46
C TYR A 52 3.26 -3.30 -4.00
N ALA A 53 3.02 -3.09 -2.71
CA ALA A 53 1.67 -2.87 -2.18
C ALA A 53 1.02 -1.63 -2.78
N MET A 54 1.76 -0.52 -2.91
CA MET A 54 1.29 0.67 -3.62
C MET A 54 1.01 0.38 -5.09
N GLN A 55 1.89 -0.34 -5.79
CA GLN A 55 1.66 -0.70 -7.19
C GLN A 55 0.38 -1.51 -7.40
N ILE A 56 0.05 -2.45 -6.52
CA ILE A 56 -1.20 -3.23 -6.62
C ILE A 56 -2.41 -2.29 -6.67
N LEU A 57 -2.48 -1.34 -5.75
CA LEU A 57 -3.60 -0.41 -5.66
C LEU A 57 -3.55 0.66 -6.76
N ASN A 58 -2.36 1.16 -7.10
CA ASN A 58 -2.17 2.12 -8.19
C ASN A 58 -2.65 1.57 -9.53
N GLN A 59 -2.32 0.31 -9.84
CA GLN A 59 -2.76 -0.33 -11.07
C GLN A 59 -4.27 -0.51 -11.10
N ASP A 60 -4.93 -0.80 -9.97
CA ASP A 60 -6.39 -0.82 -9.92
C ASP A 60 -7.00 0.55 -10.22
N VAL A 61 -6.42 1.64 -9.68
CA VAL A 61 -6.88 3.01 -9.96
C VAL A 61 -6.67 3.38 -11.43
N LYS A 62 -5.49 3.09 -12.00
CA LYS A 62 -5.16 3.43 -13.40
C LYS A 62 -6.03 2.68 -14.41
N ASN A 63 -6.45 1.46 -14.08
CA ASN A 63 -7.25 0.61 -14.97
C ASN A 63 -8.77 0.77 -14.77
N ARG A 64 -9.22 1.83 -14.09
CA ARG A 64 -10.65 2.12 -13.94
C ARG A 64 -11.28 2.44 -15.29
N THR A 65 -12.55 2.04 -15.42
CA THR A 65 -13.37 2.37 -16.60
C THR A 65 -13.63 3.87 -16.71
N VAL A 66 -13.73 4.56 -15.58
CA VAL A 66 -13.81 6.02 -15.53
C VAL A 66 -12.41 6.60 -15.61
N VAL A 67 -12.22 7.53 -16.55
CA VAL A 67 -10.95 8.23 -16.76
C VAL A 67 -10.52 8.93 -15.46
N VAL A 68 -9.34 8.56 -14.99
CA VAL A 68 -8.67 9.20 -13.86
C VAL A 68 -7.82 10.37 -14.37
N SER A 69 -7.81 11.50 -13.64
CA SER A 69 -7.06 12.69 -14.09
C SER A 69 -5.57 12.43 -14.16
N GLN A 70 -4.87 13.10 -15.09
CA GLN A 70 -3.41 13.01 -15.22
C GLN A 70 -2.70 13.39 -13.93
N ASP A 71 -3.20 14.39 -13.18
CA ASP A 71 -2.64 14.77 -11.89
C ASP A 71 -2.70 13.62 -10.87
N THR A 72 -3.78 12.84 -10.90
CA THR A 72 -3.89 11.68 -10.03
C THR A 72 -2.91 10.59 -10.47
N ILE A 73 -2.75 10.34 -11.77
CA ILE A 73 -1.76 9.39 -12.29
C ILE A 73 -0.35 9.78 -11.84
N ASN A 74 0.02 11.06 -12.00
CA ASN A 74 1.32 11.59 -11.57
C ASN A 74 1.51 11.42 -10.06
N MET A 75 0.46 11.61 -9.26
CA MET A 75 0.51 11.41 -7.81
C MET A 75 0.72 9.93 -7.42
N LEU A 76 0.07 8.99 -8.11
CA LEU A 76 0.29 7.55 -7.91
C LEU A 76 1.76 7.19 -8.16
N ASP A 77 2.34 7.69 -9.25
CA ASP A 77 3.74 7.43 -9.61
C ASP A 77 4.72 8.14 -8.68
N SER A 78 4.39 9.35 -8.22
CA SER A 78 5.21 10.09 -7.26
C SER A 78 5.39 9.32 -5.95
N HIS A 79 4.33 8.68 -5.42
CA HIS A 79 4.43 7.87 -4.20
C HIS A 79 5.38 6.68 -4.35
N ILE A 80 5.46 6.09 -5.55
CA ILE A 80 6.40 5.01 -5.87
C ILE A 80 7.85 5.53 -5.89
N VAL A 81 8.06 6.69 -6.49
CA VAL A 81 9.39 7.32 -6.48
C VAL A 81 9.80 7.70 -5.06
N GLN A 82 8.87 8.22 -4.24
CA GLN A 82 9.13 8.57 -2.85
C GLN A 82 9.51 7.34 -2.02
N ILE A 83 8.79 6.22 -2.15
CA ILE A 83 9.10 5.03 -1.35
C ILE A 83 10.44 4.43 -1.74
N LEU A 84 10.79 4.39 -3.03
CA LEU A 84 12.06 3.87 -3.51
C LEU A 84 13.26 4.74 -3.10
N ASN A 85 13.04 6.01 -2.81
CA ASN A 85 14.06 6.97 -2.35
C ASN A 85 14.04 7.19 -0.83
N ALA A 86 13.20 6.48 -0.08
CA ALA A 86 13.20 6.57 1.36
C ALA A 86 14.52 6.03 1.93
N ASN A 87 15.02 6.68 2.99
CA ASN A 87 16.27 6.36 3.67
C ASN A 87 16.05 6.00 5.14
N THR A 88 14.85 6.18 5.67
CA THR A 88 14.51 5.82 7.05
C THR A 88 13.12 5.19 7.14
N ILE A 89 12.90 4.34 8.15
CA ILE A 89 11.57 3.80 8.44
C ILE A 89 10.56 4.92 8.66
N LYS A 90 10.99 6.03 9.27
CA LYS A 90 10.09 7.15 9.54
C LYS A 90 9.56 7.81 8.27
N GLU A 91 10.39 7.91 7.25
CA GLU A 91 9.96 8.38 5.92
C GLU A 91 8.93 7.44 5.30
N ILE A 92 9.15 6.11 5.41
CA ILE A 92 8.19 5.11 4.92
C ILE A 92 6.83 5.27 5.60
N GLU A 93 6.79 5.44 6.92
CA GLU A 93 5.55 5.69 7.65
C GLU A 93 4.83 6.96 7.16
N ASN A 94 5.58 8.04 6.96
CA ASN A 94 5.03 9.32 6.50
C ASN A 94 4.48 9.21 5.07
N ILE A 95 5.17 8.48 4.19
CA ILE A 95 4.72 8.23 2.82
C ILE A 95 3.43 7.40 2.83
N ILE A 96 3.32 6.38 3.68
CA ILE A 96 2.11 5.56 3.80
C ILE A 96 0.92 6.39 4.30
N GLU A 97 1.12 7.26 5.29
CA GLU A 97 0.04 8.14 5.76
C GLU A 97 -0.38 9.15 4.68
N SER A 98 0.58 9.71 3.93
CA SER A 98 0.30 10.59 2.79
C SER A 98 -0.47 9.86 1.68
N TYR A 99 -0.05 8.64 1.35
CA TYR A 99 -0.71 7.78 0.37
C TYR A 99 -2.13 7.41 0.81
N LYS A 100 -2.32 7.14 2.11
CA LYS A 100 -3.62 6.83 2.68
C LYS A 100 -4.63 7.93 2.39
N THR A 101 -4.29 9.18 2.72
CA THR A 101 -5.20 10.32 2.55
C THR A 101 -5.42 10.67 1.07
N SER A 102 -4.36 10.65 0.27
CA SER A 102 -4.42 11.12 -1.12
C SER A 102 -5.01 10.08 -2.09
N ILE A 103 -4.75 8.79 -1.85
CA ILE A 103 -5.13 7.70 -2.76
C ILE A 103 -6.06 6.70 -2.07
N PHE A 104 -5.64 6.09 -0.96
CA PHE A 104 -6.35 4.93 -0.38
C PHE A 104 -7.81 5.28 -0.01
N GLU A 105 -8.03 6.33 0.78
CA GLU A 105 -9.37 6.73 1.23
C GLU A 105 -10.19 7.41 0.12
N ARG A 106 -9.52 7.89 -0.93
CA ARG A 106 -10.15 8.51 -2.10
C ARG A 106 -10.75 7.46 -3.02
N PHE A 107 -10.05 6.36 -3.25
CA PHE A 107 -10.40 5.36 -4.27
C PHE A 107 -10.91 4.03 -3.69
N PHE A 108 -10.66 3.77 -2.41
CA PHE A 108 -11.03 2.51 -1.78
C PHE A 108 -11.83 2.73 -0.51
N LYS A 109 -12.65 1.74 -0.17
CA LYS A 109 -13.43 1.70 1.06
C LYS A 109 -13.14 0.40 1.79
N TYR A 110 -12.69 0.52 3.04
CA TYR A 110 -12.57 -0.60 3.95
C TYR A 110 -13.72 -0.58 4.95
N ASP A 111 -14.49 -1.67 5.03
CA ASP A 111 -15.66 -1.78 5.91
C ASP A 111 -15.35 -2.41 7.29
N GLY A 112 -14.08 -2.73 7.55
CA GLY A 112 -13.65 -3.48 8.73
C GLY A 112 -13.25 -4.93 8.42
N SER A 113 -13.61 -5.45 7.24
CA SER A 113 -13.28 -6.80 6.79
C SER A 113 -12.76 -6.85 5.35
N VAL A 114 -13.34 -6.06 4.45
CA VAL A 114 -13.08 -6.12 3.01
C VAL A 114 -12.74 -4.73 2.48
N LEU A 115 -11.66 -4.65 1.72
CA LEU A 115 -11.31 -3.50 0.89
C LEU A 115 -12.02 -3.62 -0.46
N THR A 116 -12.84 -2.63 -0.77
CA THR A 116 -13.59 -2.54 -2.03
C THR A 116 -13.25 -1.25 -2.76
N ARG A 117 -13.54 -1.21 -4.06
CA ARG A 117 -13.44 0.01 -4.86
C ARG A 117 -14.55 0.97 -4.44
N LYS A 118 -14.21 2.25 -4.34
CA LYS A 118 -15.15 3.35 -4.20
C LYS A 118 -15.53 3.91 -5.57
#